data_AF-A0A3M1C7W3-F1
#
_entry.id   AF-A0A3M1C7W3-F1
#
_cell.length_a   1.000
_cell.length_b   1.000
_cell.length_c   1.000
_cell.angle_alpha   90.00
_cell.angle_beta   90.00
_cell.angle_gamma   90.00
#
_symmetry.space_group_name_H-M   'P 1'
#
loop_
_entity.id
_entity.type
_entity.pdbx_description
1 polymer ?
#
loop_
_entity_poly.entity_id
_entity_poly.type
_entity_poly.pdbx_seq_one_letter_code
_entity_poly.pdbx_strand_id
1 'polypeptide(L)'
;MYAGIFHKIIRHHKNSFFFIELPPYKIPFWKNLLINVWNKVKIFITDAGKIIVAISIILWFLSTHTFPSVQEKLNQKYSHIEFNDSLKKEYQKELLENSYIGKAGKLIEPIIQPLGYDWKIGIALITSFAAREVFVGTMATLYSAGTDEDIVSLREKIKRAENTQTHQKVFTTATNISLLIYYALAMQCISTMVIVYRELKSIKWTLIQFLIMTGTAYLL
;
A
#
# COMPACT_ATOMS: atom_id res chain seq x y z
N MET A 1 -25.42 -11.89 0.06
CA MET A 1 -25.84 -12.01 1.47
C MET A 1 -26.04 -10.66 2.15
N TYR A 2 -25.14 -9.68 1.98
CA TYR A 2 -25.23 -8.35 2.61
C TYR A 2 -26.41 -7.47 2.15
N ALA A 3 -26.87 -7.61 0.89
CA ALA A 3 -27.98 -6.83 0.36
C ALA A 3 -29.33 -7.09 1.08
N GLY A 4 -29.56 -8.32 1.56
CA GLY A 4 -30.83 -8.71 2.22
C GLY A 4 -30.98 -8.13 3.63
N ILE A 5 -29.87 -7.93 4.34
CA ILE A 5 -29.88 -7.35 5.69
C ILE A 5 -30.12 -5.83 5.61
N PHE A 6 -29.52 -5.16 4.61
CA PHE A 6 -29.65 -3.71 4.43
C PHE A 6 -31.05 -3.30 3.94
N HIS A 7 -31.66 -4.09 3.04
CA HIS A 7 -33.01 -3.82 2.53
C HIS A 7 -34.10 -3.91 3.61
N LYS A 8 -33.88 -4.70 4.66
CA LYS A 8 -34.84 -4.85 5.77
C LYS A 8 -34.80 -3.69 6.77
N ILE A 9 -33.75 -2.87 6.75
CA ILE A 9 -33.51 -1.77 7.70
C ILE A 9 -33.87 -0.39 7.10
N ILE A 10 -33.78 -0.22 5.77
CA ILE A 10 -34.05 1.07 5.12
C ILE A 10 -35.30 0.96 4.25
N ARG A 11 -36.40 1.54 4.75
CA ARG A 11 -37.69 1.61 4.05
C ARG A 11 -37.69 2.85 3.15
N HIS A 12 -37.28 2.71 1.88
CA HIS A 12 -37.45 3.78 0.90
C HIS A 12 -38.85 3.78 0.30
N HIS A 13 -39.49 4.95 0.29
CA HIS A 13 -40.81 5.19 -0.27
C HIS A 13 -40.71 6.09 -1.50
N LYS A 14 -41.49 5.71 -2.52
CA LYS A 14 -41.85 6.41 -3.79
C LYS A 14 -41.06 6.01 -5.04
N ASN A 15 -41.79 5.34 -5.92
CA ASN A 15 -41.50 5.18 -7.34
C ASN A 15 -41.61 6.54 -8.02
N SER A 16 -40.50 7.14 -8.44
CA SER A 16 -40.50 8.17 -9.47
C SER A 16 -40.40 7.47 -10.83
N PHE A 17 -41.36 7.73 -11.70
CA PHE A 17 -41.33 7.32 -13.10
C PHE A 17 -40.18 8.06 -13.77
N PHE A 18 -39.01 7.42 -13.84
CA PHE A 18 -37.79 8.03 -14.35
C PHE A 18 -37.80 7.91 -15.88
N PHE A 19 -38.34 8.94 -16.54
CA PHE A 19 -38.18 9.11 -17.97
C PHE A 19 -36.73 9.56 -18.21
N ILE A 20 -35.91 8.69 -18.78
CA ILE A 20 -34.50 8.98 -19.07
C ILE A 20 -34.42 9.50 -20.51
N GLU A 21 -34.69 10.79 -20.68
CA GLU A 21 -34.26 11.48 -21.89
C GLU A 21 -32.76 11.67 -21.76
N LEU A 22 -31.98 11.01 -22.63
CA LEU A 22 -30.54 11.23 -22.66
C LEU A 22 -30.30 12.72 -22.98
N PRO A 23 -29.57 13.47 -22.14
CA PRO A 23 -29.24 14.84 -22.44
C PRO A 23 -28.42 14.90 -23.73
N PRO A 24 -28.57 15.94 -24.54
CA PRO A 24 -27.79 16.10 -25.76
C PRO A 24 -26.29 16.11 -25.40
N TYR A 25 -25.54 15.18 -25.99
CA TYR A 25 -24.10 15.05 -25.79
C TYR A 25 -23.40 16.28 -26.37
N LYS A 26 -22.95 17.19 -25.49
CA LYS A 26 -22.18 18.37 -25.87
C LYS A 26 -20.70 18.01 -25.93
N ILE A 27 -20.08 18.23 -27.08
CA ILE A 27 -18.64 18.04 -27.27
C ILE A 27 -17.91 19.04 -26.34
N PRO A 28 -16.96 18.57 -25.52
CA PRO A 28 -16.30 19.43 -24.55
C PRO A 28 -15.34 20.40 -25.25
N PHE A 29 -15.25 21.63 -24.74
CA PHE A 29 -14.24 22.59 -25.18
C PHE A 29 -12.85 22.14 -24.72
N TRP A 30 -12.00 21.71 -25.66
CA TRP A 30 -10.66 21.18 -25.42
C TRP A 30 -9.79 22.06 -24.52
N LYS A 31 -9.87 23.39 -24.70
CA LYS A 31 -9.12 24.35 -23.87
C LYS A 31 -9.52 24.27 -22.40
N ASN A 32 -10.81 24.17 -22.11
CA ASN A 32 -11.30 24.08 -20.74
C ASN A 32 -10.97 22.73 -20.11
N LEU A 33 -11.04 21.65 -20.88
CA LEU A 33 -10.59 20.34 -20.42
C LEU A 33 -9.11 20.35 -20.04
N LEU A 34 -8.24 20.89 -20.89
CA LEU A 34 -6.80 20.97 -20.63
C LEU A 34 -6.48 21.80 -19.39
N ILE A 35 -7.12 22.96 -19.23
CA ILE A 35 -6.94 23.82 -18.04
C ILE A 35 -7.41 23.09 -16.78
N ASN A 36 -8.55 22.39 -16.85
CA ASN A 36 -9.08 21.65 -15.71
C ASN A 36 -8.16 20.48 -15.33
N VAL A 37 -7.68 19.72 -16.31
CA VAL A 37 -6.72 18.63 -16.09
C VAL A 37 -5.43 19.18 -15.48
N TRP A 38 -4.89 20.27 -16.02
CA TRP A 38 -3.69 20.91 -15.49
C TRP A 38 -3.86 21.38 -14.04
N ASN A 39 -4.99 22.02 -13.74
CA ASN A 39 -5.32 22.45 -12.38
C ASN A 39 -5.43 21.25 -11.42
N LYS A 40 -6.05 20.15 -11.86
CA LYS A 40 -6.13 18.91 -11.05
C LYS A 40 -4.75 18.27 -10.83
N VAL A 41 -3.90 18.23 -11.86
CA VAL A 41 -2.51 17.74 -11.74
C VAL A 41 -1.72 18.60 -10.77
N LYS A 42 -1.84 19.93 -10.86
CA LYS A 42 -1.18 20.87 -9.95
C LYS A 42 -1.60 20.63 -8.49
N ILE A 43 -2.92 20.53 -8.24
CA ILE A 43 -3.47 20.23 -6.91
C ILE A 43 -2.93 18.90 -6.40
N PHE A 44 -2.90 17.86 -7.24
CA PHE A 44 -2.35 16.56 -6.86
C PHE A 44 -0.88 16.64 -6.44
N ILE A 45 -0.05 17.34 -7.21
CA ILE A 45 1.37 17.53 -6.89
C ILE A 45 1.55 18.31 -5.58
N THR A 46 0.75 19.35 -5.34
CA THR A 46 0.90 20.19 -4.13
C THR A 46 0.34 19.55 -2.87
N ASP A 47 -0.72 18.75 -2.99
CA ASP A 47 -1.45 18.22 -1.83
C ASP A 47 -1.00 16.80 -1.51
N ALA A 48 -1.06 15.89 -2.48
CA ALA A 48 -0.63 14.50 -2.29
C ALA A 48 0.89 14.36 -2.34
N GLY A 49 1.57 15.12 -3.20
CA GLY A 49 3.03 15.04 -3.37
C GLY A 49 3.81 15.32 -2.08
N LYS A 50 3.38 16.30 -1.28
CA LYS A 50 4.02 16.61 0.02
C LYS A 50 3.94 15.42 0.99
N ILE A 51 2.79 14.76 1.04
CA ILE A 51 2.56 13.59 1.91
C ILE A 51 3.43 12.42 1.43
N ILE A 52 3.47 12.15 0.13
CA ILE A 52 4.30 11.09 -0.46
C ILE A 52 5.77 11.30 -0.12
N VAL A 53 6.30 12.51 -0.34
CA VAL A 53 7.71 12.83 -0.05
C VAL A 53 8.02 12.69 1.44
N ALA A 54 7.15 13.20 2.31
CA ALA A 54 7.34 13.06 3.75
C ALA A 54 7.40 11.59 4.18
N ILE A 55 6.47 10.76 3.70
CA ILE A 55 6.47 9.31 3.98
C ILE A 55 7.73 8.66 3.40
N SER A 56 8.13 8.95 2.17
CA SER A 56 9.35 8.39 1.57
C SER A 56 10.60 8.72 2.38
N ILE A 57 10.74 9.95 2.89
CA ILE A 57 11.86 10.34 3.76
C ILE A 57 11.83 9.56 5.07
N ILE A 58 10.66 9.44 5.70
CA ILE A 58 10.48 8.70 6.95
C ILE A 58 10.82 7.21 6.75
N LEU A 59 10.30 6.59 5.70
CA LEU A 59 10.56 5.18 5.42
C LEU A 59 12.02 4.95 5.05
N TRP A 60 12.63 5.83 4.26
CA TRP A 60 14.05 5.78 3.97
C TRP A 60 14.88 5.86 5.25
N PHE A 61 14.57 6.82 6.13
CA PHE A 61 15.26 6.96 7.41
C PHE A 61 15.13 5.71 8.28
N LEU A 62 13.92 5.17 8.44
CA LEU A 62 13.64 3.94 9.20
C LEU A 62 14.24 2.68 8.56
N SER A 63 14.44 2.70 7.24
CA SER A 63 15.04 1.62 6.46
C SER A 63 16.56 1.62 6.54
N THR A 64 17.18 2.80 6.56
CA THR A 64 18.63 2.95 6.66
C THR A 64 19.13 2.76 8.08
N HIS A 65 18.41 3.26 9.09
CA HIS A 65 18.88 3.18 10.46
C HIS A 65 18.55 1.83 11.09
N THR A 66 19.60 1.17 11.59
CA THR A 66 19.52 -0.08 12.34
C THR A 66 20.07 0.14 13.74
N PHE A 67 19.63 -0.66 14.71
CA PHE A 67 20.14 -0.59 16.08
C PHE A 67 21.66 -0.85 16.11
N PRO A 68 22.47 0.01 16.77
CA PRO A 68 23.92 -0.11 16.79
C PRO A 68 24.42 -1.49 17.26
N SER A 69 23.75 -2.06 18.27
CA SER A 69 24.07 -3.38 18.83
C SER A 69 23.84 -4.55 17.87
N VAL A 70 22.96 -4.39 16.88
CA VAL A 70 22.71 -5.40 15.84
C VAL A 70 23.68 -5.20 14.69
N GLN A 71 23.98 -3.94 14.35
CA GLN A 71 24.95 -3.61 13.32
C GLN A 71 26.36 -4.09 13.66
N GLU A 72 26.78 -3.98 14.92
CA GLU A 72 28.07 -4.50 15.39
C GLU A 72 28.17 -6.01 15.26
N LYS A 73 27.11 -6.75 15.60
CA LYS A 73 27.03 -8.21 15.43
C LYS A 73 27.09 -8.62 13.96
N LEU A 74 26.40 -7.89 13.09
CA LEU A 74 26.45 -8.13 11.65
C LEU A 74 27.85 -7.85 11.10
N ASN A 75 28.45 -6.71 11.46
CA ASN A 75 29.80 -6.37 11.03
C ASN A 75 30.81 -7.43 11.48
N GLN A 76 30.70 -7.97 12.70
CA GLN A 76 31.54 -9.06 13.18
C GLN A 76 31.28 -10.40 12.45
N LYS A 77 30.02 -10.68 12.09
CA LYS A 77 29.65 -11.90 11.33
C LYS A 77 30.26 -11.88 9.91
N TYR A 78 30.36 -10.71 9.30
CA TYR A 78 30.83 -10.54 7.92
C TYR A 78 32.28 -10.01 7.81
N SER A 79 32.95 -9.62 8.90
CA SER A 79 34.31 -9.07 8.90
C SER A 79 35.39 -10.06 8.47
N HIS A 80 35.12 -11.35 8.57
CA HIS A 80 36.06 -12.42 8.24
C HIS A 80 35.86 -12.99 6.83
N ILE A 81 34.86 -12.49 6.10
CA ILE A 81 34.46 -13.03 4.80
C ILE A 81 34.81 -11.99 3.73
N GLU A 82 35.44 -12.43 2.65
CA GLU A 82 35.75 -11.57 1.52
C GLU A 82 34.44 -11.04 0.91
N PHE A 83 34.28 -9.71 0.90
CA PHE A 83 33.06 -9.07 0.40
C PHE A 83 32.98 -9.19 -1.12
N ASN A 84 32.37 -10.26 -1.60
CA ASN A 84 31.94 -10.39 -2.99
C ASN A 84 30.55 -9.73 -3.20
N ASP A 85 30.16 -9.49 -4.45
CA ASP A 85 28.88 -8.85 -4.79
C ASP A 85 27.64 -9.61 -4.29
N SER A 86 27.74 -10.92 -4.11
CA SER A 86 26.64 -11.75 -3.61
C SER A 86 26.48 -11.60 -2.09
N LEU A 87 27.60 -11.59 -1.37
CA LEU A 87 27.68 -11.37 0.07
C LEU A 87 27.28 -9.96 0.46
N LYS A 88 27.63 -8.96 -0.34
CA LYS A 88 27.17 -7.58 -0.13
C LYS A 88 25.65 -7.49 -0.18
N LYS A 89 25.01 -8.17 -1.15
CA LYS A 89 23.54 -8.23 -1.25
C LYS A 89 22.90 -8.93 -0.05
N GLU A 90 23.50 -10.01 0.43
CA GLU A 90 23.02 -10.74 1.60
C GLU A 90 23.16 -9.92 2.88
N TYR A 91 24.31 -9.26 3.08
CA TYR A 91 24.54 -8.32 4.18
C TYR A 91 23.50 -7.20 4.19
N GLN A 92 23.24 -6.55 3.05
CA GLN A 92 22.26 -5.47 2.97
C GLN A 92 20.82 -5.95 3.20
N LYS A 93 20.48 -7.16 2.74
CA LYS A 93 19.17 -7.78 3.03
C LYS A 93 19.02 -8.02 4.54
N GLU A 94 20.03 -8.58 5.20
CA GLU A 94 19.99 -8.87 6.64
C GLU A 94 20.01 -7.58 7.48
N LEU A 95 20.70 -6.54 7.03
CA LEU A 95 20.67 -5.20 7.63
C LEU A 95 19.26 -4.59 7.54
N LEU A 96 18.66 -4.62 6.35
CA LEU A 96 17.32 -4.09 6.10
C LEU A 96 16.26 -4.81 6.95
N GLU A 97 16.37 -6.11 7.14
CA GLU A 97 15.42 -6.87 7.97
C GLU A 97 15.52 -6.57 9.46
N ASN A 98 16.70 -6.15 9.92
CA ASN A 98 16.96 -5.78 11.31
C ASN A 98 16.82 -4.28 11.59
N SER A 99 16.62 -3.47 10.55
CA SER A 99 16.29 -2.05 10.64
C SER A 99 14.99 -1.80 11.42
N TYR A 100 14.75 -0.54 11.80
CA TYR A 100 13.50 -0.17 12.49
C TYR A 100 12.26 -0.55 11.66
N ILE A 101 12.30 -0.31 10.35
CA ILE A 101 11.20 -0.66 9.46
C ILE A 101 11.04 -2.17 9.30
N GLY A 102 12.15 -2.92 9.26
CA GLY A 102 12.13 -4.37 9.17
C GLY A 102 11.49 -5.01 10.40
N LYS A 103 11.86 -4.56 11.60
CA LYS A 103 11.24 -5.04 12.85
C LYS A 103 9.77 -4.66 12.95
N ALA A 104 9.40 -3.44 12.56
CA ALA A 104 8.00 -3.04 12.49
C ALA A 104 7.21 -3.92 11.51
N GLY A 105 7.77 -4.21 10.34
CA GLY A 105 7.17 -5.10 9.35
C GLY A 105 6.96 -6.52 9.88
N LYS A 106 7.96 -7.10 10.53
CA LYS A 106 7.89 -8.45 11.14
C LYS A 106 6.83 -8.54 12.25
N LEU A 107 6.48 -7.41 12.91
CA LEU A 107 5.36 -7.36 13.86
C LEU A 107 3.99 -7.54 13.17
N ILE A 108 3.85 -7.02 11.95
CA ILE A 108 2.61 -7.09 11.16
C ILE A 108 2.55 -8.38 10.32
N GLU A 109 3.72 -8.95 10.00
CA GLU A 109 3.89 -10.19 9.25
C GLU A 109 2.93 -11.34 9.63
N PRO A 110 2.71 -11.70 10.92
CA PRO A 110 1.84 -12.83 11.25
C PRO A 110 0.38 -12.65 10.81
N ILE A 111 -0.09 -11.41 10.70
CA ILE A 111 -1.44 -11.10 10.23
C ILE A 111 -1.50 -11.21 8.71
N ILE A 112 -0.45 -10.81 7.99
CA ILE A 112 -0.46 -10.77 6.52
C ILE A 112 0.09 -12.03 5.85
N GLN A 113 0.88 -12.84 6.55
CA GLN A 113 1.46 -14.08 6.07
C GLN A 113 0.41 -15.07 5.50
N PRO A 114 -0.78 -15.27 6.10
CA PRO A 114 -1.80 -16.16 5.52
C PRO A 114 -2.35 -15.67 4.18
N LEU A 115 -2.19 -14.39 3.84
CA LEU A 115 -2.54 -13.83 2.52
C LEU A 115 -1.44 -14.10 1.45
N GLY A 116 -0.31 -14.67 1.86
CA GLY A 116 0.87 -14.84 1.01
C GLY A 116 1.66 -13.53 0.80
N TYR A 117 1.54 -12.57 1.72
CA TYR A 117 2.24 -11.28 1.65
C TYR A 117 3.46 -11.24 2.57
N ASP A 118 4.52 -10.60 2.08
CA ASP A 118 5.71 -10.30 2.88
C ASP A 118 5.51 -9.06 3.75
N TRP A 119 6.33 -8.94 4.80
CA TRP A 119 6.39 -7.74 5.65
C TRP A 119 6.53 -6.42 4.88
N LYS A 120 7.23 -6.42 3.73
CA LYS A 120 7.36 -5.25 2.85
C LYS A 120 6.02 -4.82 2.26
N ILE A 121 5.23 -5.78 1.77
CA ILE A 121 3.86 -5.54 1.28
C ILE A 121 2.99 -5.06 2.44
N GLY A 122 3.11 -5.66 3.62
CA GLY A 122 2.38 -5.22 4.82
C GLY A 122 2.58 -3.76 5.17
N ILE A 123 3.83 -3.29 5.18
CA ILE A 123 4.15 -1.87 5.41
C ILE A 123 3.59 -1.00 4.28
N ALA A 124 3.67 -1.47 3.04
CA ALA A 124 3.09 -0.77 1.90
C ALA A 124 1.56 -0.65 2.02
N LEU A 125 0.87 -1.69 2.50
CA LEU A 125 -0.57 -1.66 2.76
C LEU A 125 -0.93 -0.66 3.87
N ILE A 126 -0.16 -0.61 4.96
CA ILE A 126 -0.40 0.33 6.07
C ILE A 126 -0.18 1.77 5.63
N THR A 127 0.93 2.03 4.94
CA THR A 127 1.24 3.37 4.43
C THR A 127 0.23 3.83 3.37
N SER A 128 -0.41 2.91 2.66
CA SER A 128 -1.49 3.20 1.72
C SER A 128 -2.76 3.75 2.36
N PHE A 129 -2.93 3.61 3.68
CA PHE A 129 -4.06 4.23 4.37
C PHE A 129 -4.00 5.76 4.28
N ALA A 130 -2.80 6.33 4.32
CA ALA A 130 -2.60 7.77 4.19
C ALA A 130 -3.03 8.27 2.79
N ALA A 131 -2.61 7.56 1.75
CA ALA A 131 -3.05 7.76 0.37
C ALA A 131 -2.77 6.49 -0.45
N ARG A 132 -3.69 6.12 -1.33
CA ARG A 132 -3.63 4.84 -2.09
C ARG A 132 -2.43 4.78 -3.03
N GLU A 133 -2.05 5.94 -3.56
CA GLU A 133 -0.95 6.13 -4.50
C GLU A 133 0.43 5.96 -3.84
N VAL A 134 0.50 6.05 -2.50
CA VAL A 134 1.74 5.93 -1.74
C VAL A 134 2.30 4.50 -1.81
N PHE A 135 1.46 3.48 -2.07
CA PHE A 135 1.87 2.07 -2.16
C PHE A 135 3.09 1.84 -3.06
N VAL A 136 3.08 2.41 -4.28
CA VAL A 136 4.17 2.19 -5.24
C VAL A 136 5.45 2.90 -4.78
N GLY A 137 5.31 4.07 -4.15
CA GLY A 137 6.43 4.81 -3.58
C GLY A 137 7.10 4.06 -2.43
N THR A 138 6.31 3.48 -1.53
CA THR A 138 6.87 2.72 -0.39
C THR A 138 7.54 1.43 -0.85
N MET A 139 6.94 0.73 -1.82
CA MET A 139 7.55 -0.41 -2.48
C MET A 139 8.88 -0.02 -3.15
N ALA A 140 8.94 1.12 -3.85
CA ALA A 140 10.17 1.61 -4.45
C ALA A 140 11.26 1.84 -3.40
N THR A 141 10.93 2.51 -2.29
CA THR A 141 11.87 2.78 -1.19
C THR A 141 12.35 1.50 -0.52
N LEU A 142 11.46 0.57 -0.15
CA LEU A 142 11.84 -0.65 0.58
C LEU A 142 12.64 -1.64 -0.28
N TYR A 143 12.35 -1.74 -1.59
CA TYR A 143 13.12 -2.62 -2.49
C TYR A 143 14.43 -1.99 -2.95
N SER A 144 14.51 -0.66 -3.02
CA SER A 144 15.76 0.03 -3.34
C SER A 144 16.71 0.13 -2.15
N ALA A 145 16.21 0.13 -0.91
CA ALA A 145 17.06 0.24 0.28
C ALA A 145 17.89 -1.02 0.59
N GLY A 146 17.55 -2.17 0.00
CA GLY A 146 18.24 -3.45 0.23
C GLY A 146 19.07 -3.97 -0.95
N THR A 147 19.11 -3.26 -2.08
CA THR A 147 19.91 -3.64 -3.25
C THR A 147 20.66 -2.43 -3.77
N ASP A 148 21.99 -2.58 -3.92
CA ASP A 148 22.88 -1.55 -4.46
C ASP A 148 22.39 -0.92 -5.77
N GLU A 149 22.99 0.24 -6.03
CA GLU A 149 22.96 1.23 -7.13
C GLU A 149 22.72 0.78 -8.58
N ASP A 150 22.42 -0.49 -8.83
CA ASP A 150 21.91 -0.92 -10.11
C ASP A 150 20.63 -0.13 -10.42
N ILE A 151 20.66 0.67 -11.50
CA ILE A 151 19.52 1.37 -12.13
C ILE A 151 18.57 0.35 -12.78
N VAL A 152 18.38 -0.78 -12.12
CA VAL A 152 17.46 -1.83 -12.51
C VAL A 152 16.07 -1.35 -12.14
N SER A 153 15.18 -1.38 -13.12
CA SER A 153 13.79 -0.95 -12.94
C SER A 153 13.14 -1.65 -11.74
N LEU A 154 12.30 -0.93 -11.00
CA LEU A 154 11.53 -1.50 -9.87
C LEU A 154 10.82 -2.80 -10.24
N ARG A 155 10.33 -2.89 -11.48
CA ARG A 155 9.69 -4.08 -12.06
C ARG A 155 10.59 -5.32 -12.02
N GLU A 156 11.87 -5.17 -12.29
CA GLU A 156 12.82 -6.29 -12.22
C GLU A 156 13.16 -6.67 -10.78
N LYS A 157 13.30 -5.69 -9.88
CA LYS A 157 13.50 -5.94 -8.44
C LYS A 157 12.32 -6.72 -7.85
N ILE A 158 11.10 -6.36 -8.20
CA ILE A 158 9.86 -7.06 -7.81
C ILE A 158 9.79 -8.47 -8.40
N LYS A 159 10.19 -8.66 -9.68
CA LYS A 159 10.18 -9.99 -10.32
C LYS A 159 11.16 -10.98 -9.68
N ARG A 160 12.27 -10.49 -9.12
CA ARG A 160 13.30 -11.28 -8.44
C ARG A 160 13.11 -11.31 -6.92
N ALA A 161 12.05 -10.68 -6.41
CA ALA A 161 11.79 -10.65 -4.98
C ALA A 161 11.44 -12.05 -4.48
N GLU A 162 12.19 -12.52 -3.50
CA GLU A 162 11.97 -13.80 -2.81
C GLU A 162 11.69 -13.55 -1.34
N ASN A 163 10.70 -14.28 -0.82
CA ASN A 163 10.35 -14.26 0.59
C ASN A 163 11.49 -14.90 1.38
N THR A 164 11.93 -14.22 2.45
CA THR A 164 13.07 -14.65 3.27
C THR A 164 12.85 -16.00 3.96
N GLN A 165 11.61 -16.38 4.27
CA GLN A 165 11.31 -17.61 5.01
C GLN A 165 10.96 -18.79 4.10
N THR A 166 10.29 -18.54 2.98
CA THR A 166 9.82 -19.63 2.10
C THR A 166 10.69 -19.82 0.86
N HIS A 167 11.62 -18.90 0.58
CA HIS A 167 12.43 -18.85 -0.65
C HIS A 167 11.61 -18.88 -1.95
N GLN A 168 10.31 -18.62 -1.84
CA GLN A 168 9.41 -18.53 -2.99
C GLN A 168 9.35 -17.09 -3.48
N LYS A 169 9.02 -16.92 -4.77
CA LYS A 169 8.78 -15.58 -5.33
C LYS A 169 7.64 -14.91 -4.58
N VAL A 170 7.88 -13.70 -4.08
CA VAL A 170 6.87 -12.91 -3.37
C VAL A 170 5.71 -12.58 -4.31
N PHE A 171 6.04 -12.19 -5.54
CA PHE A 171 5.06 -11.78 -6.55
C PHE A 171 4.77 -12.92 -7.51
N THR A 172 3.93 -13.86 -7.08
CA THR A 172 3.31 -14.83 -7.99
C THR A 172 2.06 -14.22 -8.64
N THR A 173 1.55 -14.84 -9.70
CA THR A 173 0.26 -14.44 -10.30
C THR A 173 -0.87 -14.48 -9.28
N ALA A 174 -0.85 -15.49 -8.38
CA ALA A 174 -1.82 -15.60 -7.30
C ALA A 174 -1.73 -14.42 -6.33
N THR A 175 -0.52 -14.08 -5.87
CA THR A 175 -0.30 -12.94 -4.96
C THR A 175 -0.71 -11.60 -5.58
N ASN A 176 -0.49 -11.42 -6.88
CA ASN A 176 -0.90 -10.19 -7.57
C ASN A 176 -2.42 -10.10 -7.69
N ILE A 177 -3.10 -11.20 -7.98
CA ILE A 177 -4.57 -11.24 -8.05
C ILE A 177 -5.17 -11.02 -6.66
N SER A 178 -4.63 -11.66 -5.62
CA SER A 178 -5.09 -11.44 -4.25
C SER A 178 -4.87 -9.98 -3.82
N LEU A 179 -3.73 -9.37 -4.16
CA LEU A 179 -3.47 -7.96 -3.88
C LEU A 179 -4.50 -7.05 -4.56
N LEU A 180 -4.86 -7.33 -5.82
CA LEU A 180 -5.88 -6.56 -6.55
C LEU A 180 -7.27 -6.71 -5.93
N ILE A 181 -7.67 -7.93 -5.56
CA ILE A 181 -8.95 -8.21 -4.90
C ILE A 181 -8.99 -7.51 -3.53
N TYR A 182 -7.92 -7.65 -2.76
CA TYR A 182 -7.77 -7.00 -1.47
C TYR A 182 -7.91 -5.49 -1.60
N TYR A 183 -7.22 -4.86 -2.55
CA TYR A 183 -7.37 -3.42 -2.78
C TYR A 183 -8.76 -3.02 -3.28
N ALA A 184 -9.42 -3.85 -4.10
CA ALA A 184 -10.75 -3.55 -4.61
C ALA A 184 -11.81 -3.55 -3.49
N LEU A 185 -11.64 -4.42 -2.48
CA LEU A 185 -12.60 -4.63 -1.40
C LEU A 185 -12.27 -3.87 -0.12
N ALA A 186 -10.98 -3.69 0.21
CA ALA A 186 -10.56 -3.05 1.45
C ALA A 186 -10.81 -1.53 1.39
N MET A 187 -11.59 -1.03 2.34
CA MET A 187 -11.86 0.40 2.50
C MET A 187 -10.70 1.10 3.21
N GLN A 188 -9.57 1.28 2.51
CA GLN A 188 -8.32 1.76 3.12
C GLN A 188 -8.13 3.28 3.05
N CYS A 189 -8.98 4.00 2.32
CA CYS A 189 -8.76 5.44 2.09
C CYS A 189 -9.32 6.28 3.25
N ILE A 190 -8.47 7.02 3.98
CA ILE A 190 -8.90 7.94 5.06
C ILE A 190 -10.00 8.91 4.58
N SER A 191 -9.92 9.41 3.34
CA SER A 191 -10.93 10.28 2.75
C SER A 191 -12.33 9.65 2.75
N THR A 192 -12.43 8.36 2.40
CA THR A 192 -13.70 7.63 2.38
C THR A 192 -14.24 7.40 3.79
N MET A 193 -13.36 7.09 4.74
CA MET A 193 -13.72 6.92 6.15
C MET A 193 -14.24 8.23 6.74
N VAL A 194 -13.59 9.36 6.43
CA VAL A 194 -14.00 10.70 6.87
C VAL A 194 -15.37 11.08 6.31
N ILE A 195 -15.64 10.80 5.03
CA ILE A 195 -16.95 11.07 4.43
C ILE A 195 -18.03 10.22 5.09
N VAL A 196 -17.80 8.91 5.26
CA VAL A 196 -18.76 8.02 5.94
C VAL A 196 -19.03 8.48 7.37
N TYR A 197 -17.99 8.90 8.10
CA TYR A 197 -18.16 9.48 9.42
C TYR A 197 -19.00 10.77 9.39
N ARG A 198 -18.78 11.66 8.42
CA ARG A 198 -19.54 12.90 8.28
C ARG A 198 -21.03 12.66 7.98
N GLU A 199 -21.34 11.66 7.17
CA GLU A 199 -22.71 11.30 6.81
C GLU A 199 -23.44 10.56 7.94
N LEU A 200 -22.78 9.55 8.55
CA LEU A 200 -23.40 8.75 9.61
C LEU A 200 -23.36 9.44 10.97
N LYS A 201 -22.51 10.45 11.16
CA LYS A 201 -22.20 11.10 12.45
C LYS A 201 -21.93 10.10 13.58
N SER A 202 -21.43 8.92 13.25
CA SER A 202 -21.21 7.83 14.21
C SER A 202 -19.91 7.08 13.92
N ILE A 203 -18.98 7.14 14.88
CA ILE A 203 -17.69 6.46 14.76
C ILE A 203 -17.82 4.95 14.89
N LYS A 204 -18.80 4.47 15.67
CA LYS A 204 -19.07 3.04 15.86
C LYS A 204 -19.42 2.38 14.53
N TRP A 205 -20.36 2.97 13.77
CA TRP A 205 -20.78 2.45 12.48
C TRP A 205 -19.71 2.58 11.40
N THR A 206 -18.93 3.67 11.43
CA THR A 206 -17.80 3.86 10.52
C THR A 206 -16.72 2.78 10.73
N LEU A 207 -16.37 2.47 11.98
CA LEU A 207 -15.40 1.42 12.30
C LEU A 207 -15.94 0.02 12.01
N ILE A 208 -17.22 -0.25 12.28
CA ILE A 208 -17.85 -1.54 11.93
C ILE A 208 -17.78 -1.76 10.42
N GLN A 209 -18.15 -0.77 9.61
CA GLN A 209 -18.06 -0.86 8.15
C GLN A 209 -16.62 -1.11 7.69
N PHE A 210 -15.66 -0.35 8.23
CA PHE A 210 -14.25 -0.51 7.92
C PHE A 210 -13.75 -1.94 8.21
N LEU A 211 -14.08 -2.48 9.38
CA LEU A 211 -13.68 -3.82 9.80
C LEU A 211 -14.36 -4.91 8.98
N ILE A 212 -15.64 -4.76 8.62
CA ILE A 212 -16.35 -5.72 7.78
C ILE A 212 -15.74 -5.76 6.37
N MET A 213 -15.49 -4.60 5.75
CA MET A 213 -14.92 -4.55 4.39
C MET A 213 -13.48 -5.06 4.37
N THR A 214 -12.67 -4.68 5.35
CA THR A 214 -11.29 -5.18 5.45
C THR A 214 -11.23 -6.66 5.80
N GLY A 215 -12.13 -7.14 6.68
CA GLY A 215 -12.22 -8.55 7.06
C GLY A 215 -12.72 -9.44 5.93
N THR A 216 -13.68 -8.96 5.12
CA THR A 216 -14.11 -9.67 3.91
C THR A 216 -13.01 -9.70 2.86
N ALA A 217 -12.28 -8.60 2.65
CA ALA A 217 -11.12 -8.56 1.78
C ALA A 217 -9.97 -9.49 2.24
N TYR A 218 -9.84 -9.71 3.55
CA TYR A 218 -8.84 -10.59 4.13
C TYR A 218 -9.19 -12.08 3.96
N LEU A 219 -10.47 -12.41 3.97
CA LEU A 219 -10.93 -13.80 3.87
C LEU A 219 -10.96 -14.33 2.43
N LEU A 220 -10.93 -13.44 1.44
CA LEU A 220 -11.17 -13.71 0.03
C LEU A 220 -9.87 -13.65 -0.77
#